data_AF-R4WRG0-F1
#
_entry.id   AF-R4WRG0-F1
#
_cell.length_a   1.000
_cell.length_b   1.000
_cell.length_c   1.000
_cell.angle_alpha   90.00
_cell.angle_beta   90.00
_cell.angle_gamma   90.00
#
_symmetry.space_group_name_H-M   'P 1'
#
loop_
_entity.id
_entity.type
_entity.pdbx_description
1 polymer ?
#
loop_
_entity_poly.entity_id
_entity_poly.type
_entity_poly.pdbx_seq_one_letter_code
_entity_poly.pdbx_strand_id
1 'polypeptide(L)'
;MNHVLFLAAFVGLVSGGSLKQESLKTIAEKINSLHTTWKAETNLPDDLTISSFARLLGAKESEVKLPLRSHQLADIEIPEEFDSRLRWPYCPSISHIRDQGNCGSCWAVAVAGAFTDRVCIATNGSFTLPLSDEELLSCCDECGFGCNGGFPESAWNFLSTNGLVTGGDYNTTIGCQPYSIQACEHHAKGNLPPCSSLPAG
;
A
#
# COMPACT_ATOMS: atom_id res chain seq x y z
N MET A 1 -27.06 -40.62 29.44
CA MET A 1 -27.40 -39.18 29.51
C MET A 1 -26.68 -38.61 30.72
N ASN A 2 -25.67 -37.76 30.65
CA ASN A 2 -25.16 -36.88 29.60
C ASN A 2 -23.64 -36.79 29.72
N HIS A 3 -22.95 -36.90 28.59
CA HIS A 3 -21.57 -36.45 28.46
C HIS A 3 -21.58 -34.93 28.41
N VAL A 4 -21.04 -34.27 29.43
CA VAL A 4 -20.70 -32.84 29.36
C VAL A 4 -19.26 -32.76 28.88
N LEU A 5 -19.09 -32.63 27.56
CA LEU A 5 -17.83 -32.20 26.96
C LEU A 5 -17.66 -30.71 27.24
N PHE A 6 -16.70 -30.37 28.11
CA PHE A 6 -16.15 -29.03 28.17
C PHE A 6 -15.40 -28.77 26.85
N LEU A 7 -16.05 -28.07 25.92
CA LEU A 7 -15.37 -27.39 24.82
C LEU A 7 -14.56 -26.24 25.43
N ALA A 8 -13.29 -26.51 25.74
CA ALA A 8 -12.31 -25.46 25.92
C ALA A 8 -12.16 -24.76 24.56
N ALA A 9 -12.81 -23.61 24.41
CA ALA A 9 -12.54 -22.68 23.33
C ALA A 9 -11.09 -22.23 23.47
N PHE A 10 -10.19 -22.87 22.73
CA PHE A 10 -8.91 -22.26 22.39
C PHE A 10 -9.23 -21.05 21.52
N VAL A 11 -9.44 -19.90 22.16
CA VAL A 11 -9.18 -18.61 21.54
C VAL A 11 -7.71 -18.69 21.16
N GLY A 12 -7.44 -18.94 19.88
CA GLY A 12 -6.10 -18.89 19.34
C GLY A 12 -5.55 -17.50 19.61
N LEU A 13 -4.75 -17.38 20.67
CA LEU A 13 -3.71 -16.37 20.72
C LEU A 13 -2.90 -16.57 19.44
N VAL A 14 -3.09 -15.67 18.47
CA VAL A 14 -2.08 -15.47 17.43
C VAL A 14 -0.90 -14.89 18.19
N SER A 15 -0.10 -15.78 18.75
CA SER A 15 1.17 -15.43 19.37
C SER A 15 1.98 -14.73 18.29
N GLY A 16 2.51 -13.55 18.63
CA GLY A 16 3.42 -12.76 17.80
C GLY A 16 4.71 -13.54 17.55
N GLY A 17 4.63 -14.59 16.75
CA GLY A 17 5.76 -15.38 16.29
C GLY A 17 6.58 -14.52 15.34
N SER A 18 7.85 -14.32 15.69
CA SER A 18 8.85 -13.83 14.76
C SER A 18 8.96 -14.80 13.58
N LEU A 19 9.06 -14.25 12.36
CA LEU A 19 9.33 -15.03 11.17
C LEU A 19 10.75 -15.60 11.28
N LYS A 20 10.88 -16.92 11.30
CA LYS A 20 12.20 -17.55 11.35
C LYS A 20 12.88 -17.43 9.99
N GLN A 21 14.09 -16.87 9.98
CA GLN A 21 14.90 -16.71 8.76
C GLN A 21 15.14 -18.05 8.02
N GLU A 22 15.28 -19.16 8.75
CA GLU A 22 15.37 -20.51 8.17
C GLU A 22 14.12 -20.91 7.37
N SER A 23 12.93 -20.51 7.86
CA SER A 23 11.68 -20.74 7.14
C SER A 23 11.62 -19.93 5.86
N LEU A 24 12.04 -18.66 5.89
CA LEU A 24 12.11 -17.80 4.70
C LEU A 24 13.09 -18.33 3.66
N LYS A 25 14.25 -18.81 4.10
CA LYS A 25 15.25 -19.45 3.23
C LYS A 25 14.71 -20.69 2.54
N THR A 26 14.05 -21.56 3.30
CA THR A 26 13.41 -22.77 2.75
C THR A 26 12.35 -22.42 1.70
N ILE A 27 11.55 -21.37 1.94
CA ILE A 27 10.55 -20.88 0.98
C ILE A 27 11.22 -20.35 -0.29
N ALA A 28 12.26 -19.51 -0.15
CA ALA A 28 12.97 -18.93 -1.29
C ALA A 28 13.64 -20.02 -2.16
N GLU A 29 14.31 -20.99 -1.54
CA GLU A 29 14.91 -22.14 -2.23
C GLU A 29 13.86 -22.96 -2.97
N LYS A 30 12.71 -23.21 -2.33
CA LYS A 30 11.60 -23.94 -2.97
C LYS A 30 11.09 -23.19 -4.19
N ILE A 31 10.87 -21.88 -4.09
CA ILE A 31 10.39 -21.05 -5.21
C ILE A 31 11.42 -21.07 -6.36
N ASN A 32 12.69 -20.82 -6.05
CA ASN A 32 13.75 -20.79 -7.06
C ASN A 32 13.95 -22.15 -7.73
N SER A 33 13.67 -23.27 -7.05
CA SER A 33 13.69 -24.61 -7.64
C SER A 33 12.60 -24.85 -8.69
N LEU A 34 11.54 -24.04 -8.71
CA LEU A 34 10.44 -24.16 -9.69
C LEU A 34 10.78 -23.50 -11.03
N HIS A 35 11.93 -22.83 -11.16
CA HIS A 35 12.37 -22.16 -12.39
C HIS A 35 11.31 -21.23 -12.98
N THR A 36 10.69 -20.42 -12.11
CA THR A 36 9.73 -19.39 -12.52
C THR A 36 10.45 -18.20 -13.17
N THR A 37 9.68 -17.21 -13.63
CA THR A 37 10.17 -15.99 -14.29
C THR A 37 10.75 -14.95 -13.31
N TRP A 38 10.77 -15.25 -12.01
CA TRP A 38 11.24 -14.35 -10.96
C TRP A 38 12.09 -15.10 -9.94
N LYS A 39 12.93 -14.38 -9.22
CA LYS A 39 13.84 -14.93 -8.22
C LYS A 39 13.45 -14.46 -6.82
N ALA A 40 13.30 -15.39 -5.88
CA ALA A 40 13.07 -15.09 -4.48
C ALA A 40 14.39 -14.90 -3.73
N GLU A 41 14.46 -13.89 -2.85
CA GLU A 41 15.59 -13.62 -1.95
C GLU A 41 15.07 -13.37 -0.52
N THR A 42 15.95 -13.56 0.47
CA THR A 42 15.60 -13.50 1.90
C THR A 42 16.14 -12.25 2.60
N ASN A 43 16.03 -11.10 1.94
CA ASN A 43 16.60 -9.85 2.47
C ASN A 43 15.75 -9.22 3.58
N LEU A 44 14.84 -9.97 4.23
CA LEU A 44 13.94 -9.44 5.24
C LEU A 44 14.65 -9.17 6.60
N PRO A 45 14.20 -8.18 7.39
CA PRO A 45 14.71 -7.94 8.74
C PRO A 45 14.50 -9.13 9.69
N ASP A 46 15.47 -9.37 10.58
CA ASP A 46 15.46 -10.52 11.51
C ASP A 46 14.35 -10.41 12.59
N ASP A 47 13.86 -9.19 12.86
CA ASP A 47 12.83 -8.87 13.84
C ASP A 47 11.42 -8.79 13.23
N LEU A 48 11.27 -9.12 11.95
CA LEU A 48 9.99 -9.07 11.26
C LEU A 48 9.00 -10.09 11.87
N THR A 49 7.82 -9.60 12.25
CA THR A 49 6.73 -10.44 12.76
C THR A 49 5.67 -10.69 11.69
N ILE A 50 4.93 -11.79 11.80
CA ILE A 50 3.78 -12.06 10.92
C ILE A 50 2.77 -10.90 10.98
N SER A 51 2.54 -10.32 12.17
CA SER A 51 1.64 -9.17 12.35
C SER A 51 2.13 -7.92 11.63
N SER A 52 3.44 -7.64 11.64
CA SER A 52 4.02 -6.51 10.89
C SER A 52 3.85 -6.72 9.40
N PHE A 53 4.08 -7.94 8.89
CA PHE A 53 3.87 -8.25 7.48
C PHE A 53 2.39 -8.16 7.07
N ALA A 54 1.48 -8.72 7.88
CA ALA A 54 0.05 -8.67 7.62
C ALA A 54 -0.50 -7.24 7.61
N ARG A 55 0.08 -6.34 8.43
CA ARG A 55 -0.30 -4.93 8.46
C ARG A 55 -0.05 -4.21 7.13
N LEU A 56 0.96 -4.62 6.35
CA LEU A 56 1.22 -4.03 5.04
C LEU A 56 0.10 -4.36 4.02
N LEU A 57 -0.71 -5.39 4.28
CA LEU A 57 -1.80 -5.85 3.42
C LEU A 57 -3.13 -5.18 3.81
N GLY A 58 -3.14 -3.84 3.76
CA GLY A 58 -4.26 -3.02 4.24
C GLY A 58 -5.47 -2.93 3.31
N ALA A 59 -5.36 -3.30 2.04
CA ALA A 59 -6.49 -3.22 1.11
C ALA A 59 -7.52 -4.32 1.44
N LYS A 60 -8.79 -3.93 1.55
CA LYS A 60 -9.92 -4.82 1.80
C LYS A 60 -10.81 -4.90 0.57
N GLU A 61 -11.40 -6.06 0.36
CA GLU A 61 -12.41 -6.25 -0.71
C GLU A 61 -13.71 -5.57 -0.33
N SER A 62 -14.33 -4.89 -1.30
CA SER A 62 -15.64 -4.26 -1.15
C SER A 62 -16.66 -4.92 -2.07
N GLU A 63 -17.91 -5.00 -1.63
CA GLU A 63 -19.04 -5.34 -2.52
C GLU A 63 -19.45 -4.16 -3.41
N VAL A 64 -19.00 -2.94 -3.07
CA VAL A 64 -19.28 -1.73 -3.85
C VAL A 64 -18.51 -1.78 -5.15
N LYS A 65 -19.23 -1.70 -6.28
CA LYS A 65 -18.66 -1.64 -7.62
C LYS A 65 -18.79 -0.23 -8.16
N LEU A 66 -17.66 0.37 -8.53
CA LEU A 66 -17.65 1.63 -9.25
C LEU A 66 -18.19 1.44 -10.69
N PRO A 67 -18.81 2.47 -11.29
CA PRO A 67 -19.22 2.42 -12.68
C PRO A 67 -18.06 2.07 -13.62
N LEU A 68 -18.28 1.12 -14.52
CA LEU A 68 -17.27 0.70 -15.48
C LEU A 68 -17.05 1.78 -16.54
N ARG A 69 -15.79 2.17 -16.74
CA ARG A 69 -15.39 3.07 -17.83
C ARG A 69 -15.07 2.25 -19.08
N SER A 70 -15.92 2.33 -20.09
CA SER A 70 -15.70 1.69 -21.39
C SER A 70 -14.95 2.62 -22.34
N HIS A 71 -13.98 2.09 -23.08
CA HIS A 71 -13.22 2.82 -24.10
C HIS A 71 -13.44 2.17 -25.46
N GLN A 72 -13.76 2.96 -26.49
CA GLN A 72 -13.77 2.49 -27.88
C GLN A 72 -12.33 2.50 -28.39
N LEU A 73 -11.81 1.31 -28.72
CA LEU A 73 -10.41 1.12 -29.16
C LEU A 73 -10.23 1.20 -30.67
N ALA A 74 -11.28 1.53 -31.44
CA ALA A 74 -11.36 1.27 -32.87
C ALA A 74 -10.19 1.83 -33.71
N ASP A 75 -9.50 2.86 -33.22
CA ASP A 75 -8.41 3.53 -33.95
C ASP A 75 -7.17 3.80 -33.08
N ILE A 76 -6.98 3.06 -31.98
CA ILE A 76 -5.81 3.24 -31.08
C ILE A 76 -4.89 2.02 -31.19
N GLU A 77 -3.71 2.23 -31.76
CA GLU A 77 -2.62 1.26 -31.71
C GLU A 77 -1.99 1.28 -30.31
N ILE A 78 -2.14 0.19 -29.56
CA ILE A 78 -1.54 0.01 -28.24
C ILE A 78 -0.14 -0.57 -28.44
N PRO A 79 0.93 0.07 -27.92
CA PRO A 79 2.29 -0.42 -28.10
C PRO A 79 2.52 -1.74 -27.33
N GLU A 80 3.46 -2.54 -27.82
CA GLU A 80 3.88 -3.79 -27.17
C GLU A 80 4.48 -3.55 -25.78
N GLU A 81 5.22 -2.46 -25.62
CA GLU A 81 5.78 -2.01 -24.34
C GLU A 81 5.30 -0.59 -24.01
N PHE A 82 4.97 -0.36 -22.75
CA PHE A 82 4.54 0.94 -22.27
C PHE A 82 5.07 1.22 -20.86
N ASP A 83 5.69 2.39 -20.69
CA ASP A 83 6.13 2.89 -19.40
C ASP A 83 5.63 4.33 -19.21
N SER A 84 4.77 4.53 -18.22
CA SER A 84 4.21 5.85 -17.88
C SER A 84 5.28 6.90 -17.60
N ARG A 85 6.44 6.50 -17.03
CA ARG A 85 7.54 7.40 -16.70
C ARG A 85 8.20 7.96 -17.96
N LEU A 86 8.30 7.13 -19.00
CA LEU A 86 8.83 7.53 -20.31
C LEU A 86 7.79 8.31 -21.12
N ARG A 87 6.51 7.96 -20.99
CA ARG A 87 5.42 8.64 -21.71
C ARG A 87 5.16 10.05 -21.19
N TRP A 88 5.24 10.23 -19.88
CA TRP A 88 4.96 11.49 -19.18
C TRP A 88 6.14 11.89 -18.27
N PRO A 89 7.33 12.17 -18.85
CA PRO A 89 8.53 12.47 -18.07
C PRO A 89 8.44 13.80 -17.31
N TYR A 90 7.50 14.67 -17.70
CA TYR A 90 7.20 15.92 -17.01
C TYR A 90 6.37 15.73 -15.72
N CYS A 91 5.92 14.49 -15.42
CA CYS A 91 5.22 14.15 -14.20
C CYS A 91 6.14 13.39 -13.23
N PRO A 92 6.87 14.09 -12.34
CA PRO A 92 7.85 13.44 -11.46
C PRO A 92 7.20 12.45 -10.48
N SER A 93 5.92 12.65 -10.16
CA SER A 93 5.16 11.78 -9.25
C SER A 93 5.09 10.32 -9.72
N ILE A 94 5.13 10.07 -11.04
CA ILE A 94 5.06 8.70 -11.60
C ILE A 94 6.30 7.87 -11.24
N SER A 95 7.44 8.52 -11.04
CA SER A 95 8.68 7.84 -10.62
C SER A 95 8.87 7.83 -9.10
N HIS A 96 8.01 8.54 -8.35
CA HIS A 96 8.13 8.66 -6.90
C HIS A 96 7.63 7.40 -6.22
N ILE A 97 8.41 6.88 -5.27
CA ILE A 97 8.04 5.71 -4.47
C ILE A 97 7.67 6.19 -3.07
N ARG A 98 6.40 5.99 -2.71
CA ARG A 98 5.82 6.36 -1.41
C ARG A 98 6.02 5.22 -0.40
N ASP A 99 6.08 5.57 0.88
CA ASP A 99 6.20 4.61 1.98
C ASP A 99 4.98 4.75 2.91
N GLN A 100 4.22 3.66 3.09
CA GLN A 100 3.04 3.65 3.96
C GLN A 100 3.38 3.59 5.47
N GLY A 101 4.64 3.37 5.82
CA GLY A 101 5.11 3.20 7.19
C GLY A 101 4.52 1.97 7.88
N ASN A 102 4.54 1.95 9.21
CA ASN A 102 3.96 0.86 10.01
C ASN A 102 2.42 0.96 10.11
N CYS A 103 1.75 1.00 8.97
CA CYS A 103 0.32 1.28 8.83
C CYS A 103 -0.25 0.55 7.61
N GLY A 104 -1.46 0.00 7.73
CA GLY A 104 -2.20 -0.63 6.63
C GLY A 104 -2.93 0.36 5.73
N SER A 105 -2.25 1.43 5.33
CA SER A 105 -2.78 2.53 4.50
C SER A 105 -2.52 2.35 3.00
N CYS A 106 -2.08 1.17 2.53
CA CYS A 106 -1.81 0.94 1.11
C CYS A 106 -2.99 1.30 0.19
N TRP A 107 -4.22 1.15 0.67
CA TRP A 107 -5.45 1.54 -0.03
C TRP A 107 -5.52 3.06 -0.29
N ALA A 108 -5.05 3.88 0.67
CA ALA A 108 -5.01 5.33 0.55
C ALA A 108 -3.80 5.77 -0.28
N VAL A 109 -2.60 5.29 0.07
CA VAL A 109 -1.34 5.64 -0.61
C VAL A 109 -1.39 5.30 -2.11
N ALA A 110 -1.92 4.14 -2.48
CA ALA A 110 -2.02 3.76 -3.89
C ALA A 110 -3.01 4.64 -4.67
N VAL A 111 -4.15 4.98 -4.06
CA VAL A 111 -5.19 5.80 -4.71
C VAL A 111 -4.74 7.26 -4.83
N ALA A 112 -4.21 7.87 -3.77
CA ALA A 112 -3.70 9.24 -3.79
C ALA A 112 -2.46 9.38 -4.68
N GLY A 113 -1.58 8.37 -4.73
CA GLY A 113 -0.48 8.29 -5.69
C GLY A 113 -0.95 8.31 -7.14
N ALA A 114 -1.85 7.38 -7.52
CA ALA A 114 -2.41 7.33 -8.87
C ALA A 114 -3.21 8.60 -9.23
N PHE A 115 -3.88 9.22 -8.26
CA PHE A 115 -4.60 10.46 -8.47
C PHE A 115 -3.65 11.64 -8.71
N THR A 116 -2.55 11.73 -7.95
CA THR A 116 -1.47 12.71 -8.19
C THR A 116 -0.97 12.63 -9.64
N ASP A 117 -0.66 11.43 -10.12
CA ASP A 117 -0.19 11.20 -11.49
C ASP A 117 -1.22 11.65 -12.53
N ARG A 118 -2.49 11.28 -12.33
CA ARG A 118 -3.59 11.64 -13.23
C ARG A 118 -3.81 13.14 -13.29
N VAL A 119 -3.68 13.85 -12.17
CA VAL A 119 -3.78 15.32 -12.15
C VAL A 119 -2.64 15.94 -12.96
N CYS A 120 -1.40 15.47 -12.79
CA CYS A 120 -0.29 15.95 -13.60
C CYS A 120 -0.48 15.68 -15.10
N ILE A 121 -0.90 14.47 -15.47
CA ILE A 121 -1.15 14.10 -16.87
C ILE A 121 -2.28 14.95 -17.46
N ALA A 122 -3.41 15.07 -16.76
CA ALA A 122 -4.58 15.82 -17.22
C ALA A 122 -4.32 17.32 -17.35
N THR A 123 -3.41 17.86 -16.53
CA THR A 123 -3.00 19.27 -16.57
C THR A 123 -1.80 19.52 -17.49
N ASN A 124 -1.33 18.48 -18.20
CA ASN A 124 -0.15 18.54 -19.07
C ASN A 124 1.08 19.12 -18.33
N GLY A 125 1.27 18.72 -17.07
CA GLY A 125 2.40 19.13 -16.24
C GLY A 125 2.27 20.52 -15.60
N SER A 126 1.14 21.23 -15.73
CA SER A 126 0.96 22.51 -15.02
C SER A 126 0.77 22.34 -13.52
N PHE A 127 0.39 21.14 -13.06
CA PHE A 127 0.34 20.77 -11.65
C PHE A 127 1.20 19.53 -11.40
N THR A 128 2.22 19.65 -10.55
CA THR A 128 3.18 18.57 -10.25
C THR A 128 3.41 18.35 -8.75
N LEU A 129 2.64 19.02 -7.89
CA LEU A 129 2.76 18.84 -6.44
C LEU A 129 2.14 17.51 -6.02
N PRO A 130 2.70 16.82 -5.01
CA PRO A 130 2.08 15.61 -4.50
C PRO A 130 0.76 15.94 -3.79
N LEU A 131 -0.25 15.08 -3.99
CA LEU A 131 -1.48 15.11 -3.21
C LEU A 131 -1.34 14.25 -1.95
N SER A 132 -2.08 14.64 -0.91
CA SER A 132 -1.94 14.09 0.43
C SER A 132 -2.50 12.67 0.53
N ASP A 133 -1.62 11.71 0.79
CA ASP A 133 -2.01 10.36 1.21
C ASP A 133 -2.66 10.38 2.61
N GLU A 134 -2.23 11.33 3.45
CA GLU A 134 -2.70 11.51 4.83
C GLU A 134 -4.16 11.94 4.88
N GLU A 135 -4.58 12.90 4.07
CA GLU A 135 -5.97 13.37 4.09
C GLU A 135 -6.92 12.23 3.74
N LEU A 136 -6.59 11.43 2.73
CA LEU A 136 -7.38 10.26 2.38
C LEU A 136 -7.40 9.23 3.51
N LEU A 137 -6.27 9.01 4.18
CA LEU A 137 -6.14 8.12 5.33
C LEU A 137 -6.95 8.59 6.56
N SER A 138 -6.92 9.89 6.87
CA SER A 138 -7.41 10.45 8.13
C SER A 138 -8.82 11.03 8.05
N CYS A 139 -9.30 11.40 6.86
CA CYS A 139 -10.56 12.14 6.69
C CYS A 139 -11.63 11.35 5.94
N CYS A 140 -11.30 10.24 5.29
CA CYS A 140 -12.31 9.39 4.67
C CYS A 140 -12.80 8.29 5.62
N ASP A 141 -13.76 8.65 6.49
CA ASP A 141 -14.37 7.72 7.44
C ASP A 141 -15.05 6.52 6.74
N GLU A 142 -15.56 6.74 5.52
CA GLU A 142 -16.28 5.73 4.72
C GLU A 142 -15.33 4.79 3.97
N CYS A 143 -14.03 5.11 3.95
CA CYS A 143 -13.03 4.34 3.24
C CYS A 143 -12.51 3.15 4.05
N GLY A 144 -12.82 3.05 5.33
CA GLY A 144 -12.47 1.90 6.16
C GLY A 144 -11.97 2.29 7.53
N PHE A 145 -10.88 1.67 7.97
CA PHE A 145 -10.42 1.69 9.35
C PHE A 145 -9.00 2.28 9.47
N GLY A 146 -8.69 3.27 8.64
CA GLY A 146 -7.39 3.92 8.57
C GLY A 146 -6.25 2.92 8.37
N CYS A 147 -5.33 2.87 9.33
CA CYS A 147 -4.20 1.94 9.36
C CYS A 147 -4.55 0.47 9.58
N ASN A 148 -5.81 0.14 9.88
CA ASN A 148 -6.29 -1.24 9.96
C ASN A 148 -6.92 -1.73 8.64
N GLY A 149 -6.76 -0.93 7.59
CA GLY A 149 -7.13 -1.25 6.22
C GLY A 149 -8.42 -0.58 5.75
N GLY A 150 -8.60 -0.55 4.44
CA GLY A 150 -9.67 0.19 3.78
C GLY A 150 -9.90 -0.24 2.35
N PHE A 151 -10.90 0.38 1.73
CA PHE A 151 -11.50 0.00 0.46
C PHE A 151 -11.11 1.01 -0.63
N PRO A 152 -10.28 0.62 -1.63
CA PRO A 152 -9.87 1.50 -2.71
C PRO A 152 -11.04 2.12 -3.49
N GLU A 153 -12.17 1.42 -3.63
CA GLU A 153 -13.35 1.91 -4.32
C GLU A 153 -13.98 3.10 -3.60
N SER A 154 -14.11 3.02 -2.28
CA SER A 154 -14.59 4.13 -1.44
C SER A 154 -13.64 5.32 -1.52
N ALA A 155 -12.33 5.06 -1.57
CA ALA A 155 -11.32 6.12 -1.73
C ALA A 155 -11.46 6.87 -3.05
N TRP A 156 -11.62 6.17 -4.18
CA TRP A 156 -11.92 6.82 -5.46
C TRP A 156 -13.24 7.59 -5.44
N ASN A 157 -14.26 7.09 -4.74
CA ASN A 157 -15.52 7.80 -4.58
C ASN A 157 -15.35 9.10 -3.78
N PHE A 158 -14.62 9.06 -2.65
CA PHE A 158 -14.28 10.24 -1.86
C PHE A 158 -13.57 11.31 -2.69
N LEU A 159 -12.59 10.91 -3.51
CA LEU A 159 -11.89 11.84 -4.41
C LEU A 159 -12.83 12.55 -5.39
N SER A 160 -13.89 11.88 -5.84
CA SER A 160 -14.84 12.44 -6.79
C SER A 160 -15.72 13.55 -6.20
N THR A 161 -15.93 13.54 -4.89
CA THR A 161 -16.80 14.48 -4.17
C THR A 161 -16.04 15.53 -3.37
N ASN A 162 -14.87 15.18 -2.84
CA ASN A 162 -14.11 16.00 -1.90
C ASN A 162 -12.78 16.51 -2.47
N GLY A 163 -12.14 15.74 -3.36
CA GLY A 163 -10.77 16.00 -3.80
C GLY A 163 -9.72 15.69 -2.72
N LEU A 164 -8.51 16.23 -2.90
CA LEU A 164 -7.42 16.20 -1.91
C LEU A 164 -6.65 17.52 -1.91
N VAL A 165 -6.12 17.89 -0.75
CA VAL A 165 -5.07 18.89 -0.58
C VAL A 165 -3.72 18.33 -1.01
N THR A 166 -2.72 19.22 -1.12
CA THR A 166 -1.34 18.81 -1.36
C THR A 166 -0.72 18.20 -0.10
N GLY A 167 0.21 17.27 -0.27
CA GLY A 167 0.91 16.62 0.84
C GLY A 167 2.04 15.73 0.34
N GLY A 168 3.26 15.97 0.83
CA GLY A 168 4.43 15.17 0.53
C GLY A 168 4.68 14.05 1.54
N ASP A 169 5.88 13.48 1.47
CA ASP A 169 6.30 12.39 2.36
C ASP A 169 6.45 12.86 3.82
N TYR A 170 6.63 11.88 4.71
CA TYR A 170 6.91 12.10 6.12
C TYR A 170 8.08 13.06 6.35
N ASN A 171 7.90 13.95 7.33
CA ASN A 171 8.89 14.95 7.74
C ASN A 171 9.34 15.89 6.60
N THR A 172 8.49 16.09 5.60
CA THR A 172 8.65 17.15 4.60
C THR A 172 7.77 18.35 4.94
N THR A 173 8.09 19.52 4.41
CA THR A 173 7.22 20.71 4.46
C THR A 173 6.46 20.90 3.15
N ILE A 174 6.28 19.83 2.38
CA ILE A 174 5.71 19.88 1.03
C ILE A 174 4.20 19.73 1.13
N GLY A 175 3.48 20.77 0.69
CA GLY A 175 2.01 20.76 0.64
C GLY A 175 1.35 21.11 1.97
N CYS A 176 0.03 20.97 2.00
CA CYS A 176 -0.84 21.27 3.13
C CYS A 176 -0.76 20.22 4.24
N GLN A 177 -0.79 18.93 3.89
CA GLN A 177 -0.83 17.84 4.84
C GLN A 177 0.12 16.72 4.41
N PRO A 178 1.43 16.85 4.70
CA PRO A 178 2.40 15.76 4.52
C PRO A 178 2.02 14.53 5.34
N TYR A 179 2.50 13.36 4.91
CA TYR A 179 2.25 12.09 5.60
C TYR A 179 2.75 12.13 7.05
N SER A 180 1.94 11.69 8.01
CA SER A 180 2.27 11.81 9.43
C SER A 180 3.05 10.61 9.98
N ILE A 181 3.06 9.49 9.25
CA ILE A 181 3.60 8.21 9.71
C ILE A 181 5.01 8.00 9.15
N GLN A 182 5.95 7.71 10.05
CA GLN A 182 7.36 7.54 9.70
C GLN A 182 7.60 6.26 8.87
N ALA A 183 8.41 6.40 7.82
CA ALA A 183 8.94 5.30 7.02
C ALA A 183 9.81 4.34 7.86
N CYS A 184 9.79 3.04 7.52
CA CYS A 184 10.51 2.02 8.28
C CYS A 184 11.00 0.86 7.40
N GLU A 185 11.88 0.02 7.95
CA GLU A 185 12.45 -1.12 7.23
C GLU A 185 11.44 -2.25 7.04
N HIS A 186 10.79 -2.30 5.88
CA HIS A 186 9.83 -3.36 5.55
C HIS A 186 10.49 -4.64 5.03
N HIS A 187 11.56 -4.48 4.24
CA HIS A 187 12.03 -5.54 3.34
C HIS A 187 13.55 -5.67 3.20
N ALA A 188 14.33 -4.78 3.83
CA ALA A 188 15.79 -4.79 3.79
C ALA A 188 16.37 -3.98 4.95
N LYS A 189 17.56 -4.39 5.43
CA LYS A 189 18.39 -3.56 6.31
C LYS A 189 18.89 -2.35 5.54
N GLY A 190 18.68 -1.17 6.09
CA GLY A 190 18.97 0.12 5.48
C GLY A 190 19.24 1.18 6.55
N ASN A 191 18.78 2.40 6.28
CA ASN A 191 18.99 3.56 7.16
C ASN A 191 17.71 3.96 7.92
N LEU A 192 16.63 3.19 7.78
CA LEU A 192 15.34 3.47 8.42
C LEU A 192 15.26 2.69 9.74
N PRO A 193 14.45 3.12 10.71
CA PRO A 193 14.22 2.31 11.91
C PRO A 193 13.46 1.01 11.55
N PRO A 194 13.62 -0.07 12.32
CA PRO A 194 12.79 -1.26 12.18
C PRO A 194 11.32 -0.92 12.43
N CYS A 195 10.39 -1.43 11.62
CA CYS A 195 8.97 -1.14 11.78
C CYS A 195 8.42 -1.59 13.15
N SER A 196 8.99 -2.63 13.74
CA SER A 196 8.65 -3.13 15.08
C SER A 196 8.93 -2.11 16.19
N SER A 197 9.85 -1.17 15.95
CA SER A 197 10.28 -0.15 16.91
C SER A 197 9.41 1.11 16.88
N LEU A 198 8.57 1.27 15.86
CA LEU A 198 7.68 2.42 15.70
C LEU A 198 6.28 2.11 16.21
N PRO A 199 5.53 3.12 16.69
CA PRO A 199 4.11 2.97 16.95
C PRO A 199 3.39 2.42 15.72
N ALA A 200 2.45 1.53 15.97
CA ALA A 200 1.41 1.24 14.99
C ALA A 200 0.67 2.55 14.72
N GLY A 201 0.63 2.96 13.44
CA GLY A 201 -0.28 4.01 13.00
C GLY A 201 -1.74 3.60 13.21
#